data_AF-X1SI79-F1
#
_entry.id   AF-X1SI79-F1
#
_cell.length_a   1.000
_cell.length_b   1.000
_cell.length_c   1.000
_cell.angle_alpha   90.00
_cell.angle_beta   90.00
_cell.angle_gamma   90.00
#
_symmetry.space_group_name_H-M   'P 1'
#
loop_
_entity.id
_entity.type
_entity.pdbx_description
1 polymer ?
#
loop_
_entity_poly.entity_id
_entity_poly.type
_entity_poly.pdbx_seq_one_letter_code
_entity_poly.pdbx_strand_id
1 'polypeptide(L)'
;MKSKEEYLKEIQEIAKSNEGECLSNHYINTITKLKFRCGEGHVWEAAPRNIKKGTWCPKCYLNKEGHLKEIKEIVRIKGGKCLSNDYINAHTPLEFKCSLGHKWKSKPNAIKTGTWCPICSQGISERICRKFFEAIFKVKFPTVKFKWLLNLDGNIMHLDGY
;
A
#
# COMPACT_ATOMS: atom_id res chain seq x y z
N MET A 1 -18.45 -4.74 29.62
CA MET A 1 -19.14 -3.81 28.70
C MET A 1 -18.30 -2.55 28.61
N LYS A 2 -17.86 -2.13 27.42
CA LYS A 2 -17.08 -0.89 27.28
C LYS A 2 -17.90 0.32 27.75
N SER A 3 -17.29 1.23 28.51
CA SER A 3 -17.91 2.49 28.94
C SER A 3 -18.03 3.45 27.76
N LYS A 4 -18.91 4.46 27.86
CA LYS A 4 -19.07 5.49 26.83
C LYS A 4 -17.77 6.29 26.60
N GLU A 5 -16.96 6.45 27.64
CA GLU A 5 -15.66 7.14 27.59
C GLU A 5 -14.62 6.31 26.83
N GLU A 6 -14.59 4.99 27.05
CA GLU A 6 -13.71 4.08 26.30
C GLU A 6 -14.07 4.08 24.80
N TYR A 7 -15.36 4.13 24.46
CA TYR A 7 -15.80 4.26 23.07
C TYR A 7 -15.35 5.58 22.44
N LEU A 8 -15.43 6.70 23.18
CA LEU A 8 -15.00 8.00 22.66
C LEU A 8 -13.49 8.03 22.41
N LYS A 9 -12.69 7.46 23.33
CA LYS A 9 -11.23 7.34 23.16
C LYS A 9 -10.88 6.51 21.92
N GLU A 10 -11.54 5.37 21.72
CA GLU A 10 -11.33 4.53 20.52
C GLU A 10 -11.63 5.30 19.23
N ILE A 11 -12.70 6.10 19.20
CA ILE A 11 -13.03 6.94 18.04
C ILE A 11 -12.00 8.05 17.83
N GLN A 12 -11.49 8.65 18.91
CA GLN A 12 -10.41 9.65 18.85
C GLN A 12 -9.10 9.06 18.34
N GLU A 13 -8.76 7.83 18.73
CA GLU A 13 -7.59 7.11 18.21
C GLU A 13 -7.73 6.83 16.72
N ILE A 14 -8.87 6.33 16.26
CA ILE A 14 -9.15 6.15 14.83
C ILE A 14 -9.01 7.48 14.08
N ALA A 15 -9.48 8.58 14.68
CA ALA A 15 -9.33 9.89 14.08
C ALA A 15 -7.87 10.29 13.89
N LYS A 16 -7.05 10.11 14.93
CA LYS A 16 -5.61 10.38 14.88
C LYS A 16 -4.89 9.50 13.86
N SER A 17 -5.22 8.22 13.78
CA SER A 17 -4.64 7.30 12.78
C SER A 17 -4.96 7.69 11.34
N ASN A 18 -6.03 8.44 11.10
CA ASN A 18 -6.38 9.00 9.79
C ASN A 18 -5.99 10.49 9.67
N GLU A 19 -4.97 10.91 10.42
CA GLU A 19 -4.41 12.27 10.42
C GLU A 19 -5.48 13.35 10.69
N GLY A 20 -6.46 13.06 11.55
CA GLY A 20 -7.51 14.01 11.91
C GLY A 20 -7.89 13.97 13.38
N GLU A 21 -8.97 14.67 13.70
CA GLU A 21 -9.45 14.87 15.07
C GLU A 21 -10.97 14.70 15.18
N CYS A 22 -11.41 14.16 16.31
CA CYS A 22 -12.81 14.18 16.71
C CYS A 22 -13.05 15.45 17.54
N LEU A 23 -13.93 16.34 17.07
CA LEU A 23 -14.28 17.60 17.72
C LEU A 23 -15.39 17.44 18.78
N SER A 24 -16.02 16.27 18.85
CA SER A 24 -17.08 15.99 19.82
C SER A 24 -16.51 15.42 21.12
N ASN A 25 -16.99 15.97 22.25
CA ASN A 25 -16.54 15.58 23.59
C ASN A 25 -17.45 14.53 24.26
N HIS A 26 -18.60 14.21 23.66
CA HIS A 26 -19.60 13.33 24.25
C HIS A 26 -20.03 12.25 23.27
N TYR A 27 -19.92 10.98 23.68
CA TYR A 27 -20.42 9.83 22.94
C TYR A 27 -21.76 9.38 23.51
N ILE A 28 -22.80 9.38 22.68
CA ILE A 28 -24.15 8.94 23.07
C ILE A 28 -24.35 7.47 22.72
N ASN A 29 -24.23 7.14 21.43
CA ASN A 29 -24.40 5.80 20.88
C ASN A 29 -23.70 5.69 19.51
N THR A 30 -23.81 4.53 18.85
CA THR A 30 -23.10 4.24 17.59
C THR A 30 -23.65 4.95 16.36
N ILE A 31 -24.84 5.57 16.46
CA ILE A 31 -25.59 6.16 15.35
C ILE A 31 -25.62 7.69 15.45
N THR A 32 -25.65 8.24 16.67
CA THR A 32 -25.56 9.69 16.92
C THR A 32 -24.28 10.21 16.31
N LYS A 33 -24.42 11.19 15.41
CA LYS A 33 -23.29 11.75 14.69
C LYS A 33 -22.34 12.49 15.64
N LEU A 34 -21.05 12.30 15.41
CA LEU A 34 -19.99 13.11 16.00
C LEU A 34 -19.38 13.98 14.91
N LYS A 35 -18.76 15.08 15.32
CA LYS A 35 -18.10 16.05 14.44
C LYS A 35 -16.62 15.72 14.35
N PHE A 36 -16.08 15.70 13.13
CA PHE A 36 -14.69 15.37 12.84
C PHE A 36 -14.03 16.45 11.99
N ARG A 37 -12.70 16.52 12.04
CA ARG A 37 -11.86 17.29 11.13
C ARG A 37 -10.71 16.40 10.61
N CYS A 38 -10.41 16.43 9.32
CA CYS A 38 -9.27 15.70 8.74
C CYS A 38 -8.02 16.59 8.65
N GLY A 39 -6.87 16.02 8.30
CA GLY A 39 -5.60 16.75 8.15
C GLY A 39 -5.66 17.91 7.16
N GLU A 40 -6.46 17.78 6.10
CA GLU A 40 -6.75 18.86 5.13
C GLU A 40 -7.71 19.95 5.67
N GLY A 41 -8.12 19.87 6.93
CA GLY A 41 -8.98 20.87 7.59
C GLY A 41 -10.49 20.75 7.30
N HIS A 42 -10.93 19.79 6.49
CA HIS A 42 -12.36 19.59 6.23
C HIS A 42 -13.10 19.13 7.49
N VAL A 43 -14.23 19.77 7.78
CA VAL A 43 -15.10 19.43 8.92
C VAL A 43 -16.37 18.75 8.42
N TRP A 44 -16.76 17.64 9.04
CA TRP A 44 -18.00 16.93 8.73
C TRP A 44 -18.59 16.21 9.95
N GLU A 45 -19.81 15.71 9.79
CA GLU A 45 -20.49 14.89 10.80
C GLU A 45 -20.66 13.45 10.32
N ALA A 46 -20.34 12.48 11.17
CA ALA A 46 -20.46 11.07 10.85
C ALA A 46 -20.85 10.23 12.07
N ALA A 47 -21.61 9.15 11.83
CA ALA A 47 -21.91 8.18 12.87
C ALA A 47 -20.65 7.38 13.25
N PRO A 48 -20.34 7.18 14.55
CA PRO A 48 -19.19 6.40 15.02
C PRO A 48 -19.07 5.02 14.38
N ARG A 49 -20.20 4.35 14.12
CA ARG A 49 -20.21 3.05 13.42
C ARG A 49 -19.62 3.10 12.01
N ASN A 50 -19.77 4.22 11.30
CA ASN A 50 -19.24 4.37 9.93
C ASN A 50 -17.74 4.67 9.97
N ILE A 51 -17.30 5.46 10.95
CA ILE A 51 -15.88 5.72 11.21
C ILE A 51 -15.15 4.40 11.53
N LYS A 52 -15.73 3.57 12.40
CA LYS A 52 -15.20 2.23 12.71
C LYS A 52 -15.17 1.28 11.51
N LYS A 53 -16.06 1.46 10.54
CA LYS A 53 -16.05 0.70 9.27
C LYS A 53 -15.00 1.22 8.27
N GLY A 54 -14.29 2.29 8.57
CA GLY A 54 -13.25 2.88 7.71
C GLY A 54 -13.75 4.01 6.80
N THR A 55 -14.98 4.51 6.98
CA THR A 55 -15.39 5.75 6.30
C THR A 55 -14.77 6.95 7.01
N TRP A 56 -14.18 7.88 6.27
CA TRP A 56 -13.49 9.04 6.86
C TRP A 56 -14.06 10.37 6.33
N CYS A 57 -13.27 11.17 5.62
CA CYS A 57 -13.68 12.47 5.10
C CYS A 57 -14.31 12.36 3.70
N PRO A 58 -15.57 12.80 3.49
CA PRO A 58 -16.22 12.72 2.19
C PRO A 58 -15.58 13.64 1.15
N LYS A 59 -15.07 14.81 1.56
CA LYS A 59 -14.38 15.74 0.64
C LYS A 59 -13.06 15.15 0.16
N CYS A 60 -12.26 14.56 1.06
CA CYS A 60 -11.03 13.88 0.66
C CYS A 60 -11.31 12.66 -0.23
N TYR A 61 -12.36 11.89 0.08
CA TYR A 61 -12.77 10.75 -0.75
C TYR A 61 -13.18 11.15 -2.18
N LEU A 62 -13.81 12.32 -2.34
CA LEU A 62 -14.22 12.84 -3.65
C LEU A 62 -13.06 13.53 -4.41
N ASN A 63 -11.91 13.74 -3.78
CA ASN A 63 -10.76 14.40 -4.39
C ASN A 63 -10.03 13.47 -5.37
N LYS A 64 -10.60 13.32 -6.57
CA LYS A 64 -10.05 12.50 -7.66
C LYS A 64 -8.64 12.92 -8.06
N GLU A 65 -8.37 14.23 -8.10
CA GLU A 65 -7.05 14.76 -8.45
C GLU A 65 -5.99 14.41 -7.41
N GLY A 66 -6.33 14.53 -6.12
CA GLY A 66 -5.47 14.12 -5.02
C GLY A 66 -5.11 12.64 -5.10
N HIS A 67 -6.10 11.77 -5.32
CA HIS A 67 -5.86 10.34 -5.49
C HIS A 67 -4.98 10.02 -6.71
N LEU A 68 -5.18 10.68 -7.84
CA LEU A 68 -4.33 10.48 -9.01
C LEU A 68 -2.88 10.93 -8.76
N LYS A 69 -2.68 12.07 -8.08
CA LYS A 69 -1.36 12.56 -7.68
C LYS A 69 -0.64 11.58 -6.76
N GLU A 70 -1.35 11.07 -5.75
CA GLU A 70 -0.83 10.05 -4.83
C GLU A 70 -0.39 8.77 -5.56
N ILE A 71 -1.22 8.25 -6.48
CA ILE A 71 -0.88 7.07 -7.28
C ILE A 71 0.34 7.36 -8.18
N LYS A 72 0.38 8.53 -8.82
CA LYS A 72 1.51 8.95 -9.65
C LYS A 72 2.80 9.00 -8.82
N GLU A 73 2.73 9.46 -7.58
CA GLU A 73 3.87 9.51 -6.68
C GLU A 73 4.37 8.12 -6.27
N ILE A 74 3.46 7.22 -5.85
CA ILE A 74 3.81 5.83 -5.52
C ILE A 74 4.52 5.15 -6.69
N VAL A 75 3.98 5.34 -7.90
CA VAL A 75 4.54 4.77 -9.13
C VAL A 75 5.90 5.40 -9.45
N ARG A 76 6.06 6.71 -9.24
CA ARG A 76 7.32 7.43 -9.43
C ARG A 76 8.42 6.93 -8.49
N ILE A 77 8.11 6.76 -7.20
CA ILE A 77 9.04 6.25 -6.18
C ILE A 77 9.54 4.85 -6.56
N LYS A 78 8.66 3.99 -7.09
CA LYS A 78 9.02 2.66 -7.60
C LYS A 78 9.70 2.68 -8.98
N GLY A 79 10.06 3.85 -9.51
CA GLY A 79 10.74 4.01 -10.80
C GLY A 79 9.85 3.81 -12.02
N GLY A 80 8.53 3.81 -11.85
CA GLY A 80 7.55 3.70 -12.93
C GLY A 80 6.94 5.04 -13.35
N LYS A 81 6.00 4.98 -14.29
CA LYS A 81 5.17 6.10 -14.76
C LYS A 81 3.71 5.66 -14.88
N CYS A 82 2.79 6.47 -14.40
CA CYS A 82 1.36 6.32 -14.72
C CYS A 82 1.10 6.98 -16.08
N LEU A 83 0.48 6.24 -17.01
CA LEU A 83 0.17 6.70 -18.37
C LEU A 83 -1.23 7.28 -18.47
N SER A 84 -2.13 6.93 -17.54
CA SER A 84 -3.49 7.46 -17.49
C SER A 84 -3.54 8.87 -16.89
N ASN A 85 -4.33 9.74 -17.49
CA ASN A 85 -4.57 11.10 -17.01
C ASN A 85 -5.86 11.25 -16.20
N ASP A 86 -6.79 10.31 -16.34
CA ASP A 86 -8.09 10.35 -15.68
C ASP A 86 -8.21 9.30 -14.58
N TYR A 87 -8.69 9.72 -13.41
CA TYR A 87 -9.05 8.83 -12.32
C TYR A 87 -10.56 8.85 -12.13
N ILE A 88 -11.20 7.71 -12.41
CA ILE A 88 -12.66 7.57 -12.24
C ILE A 88 -12.97 7.15 -10.80
N ASN A 89 -12.40 6.01 -10.36
CA ASN A 89 -12.55 5.45 -9.03
C ASN A 89 -11.42 4.44 -8.74
N ALA A 90 -11.40 3.85 -7.54
CA ALA A 90 -10.34 2.95 -7.08
C ALA A 90 -10.32 1.57 -7.76
N HIS A 91 -11.39 1.21 -8.49
CA HIS A 91 -11.59 -0.08 -9.14
C HIS A 91 -11.43 -0.02 -10.66
N THR A 92 -11.54 1.16 -11.27
CA THR A 92 -11.27 1.37 -12.69
C THR A 92 -9.76 1.22 -12.93
N PRO A 93 -9.32 0.29 -13.81
CA PRO A 93 -7.91 0.12 -14.08
C PRO A 93 -7.28 1.36 -14.72
N LEU A 94 -6.05 1.68 -14.30
CA LEU A 94 -5.17 2.66 -14.93
C LEU A 94 -4.02 1.95 -15.64
N GLU A 95 -3.42 2.62 -16.61
CA GLU A 95 -2.23 2.15 -17.34
C GLU A 95 -0.95 2.64 -16.69
N PHE A 96 0.02 1.74 -16.53
CA PHE A 96 1.31 2.00 -15.92
C PHE A 96 2.45 1.49 -16.79
N LYS A 97 3.64 2.07 -16.61
CA LYS A 97 4.90 1.66 -17.21
C LYS A 97 5.97 1.54 -16.12
N CYS A 98 6.76 0.47 -16.07
CA CYS A 98 7.83 0.33 -15.08
C CYS A 98 9.15 0.90 -15.62
N SER A 99 10.18 0.91 -14.77
CA SER A 99 11.54 1.34 -15.15
C SER A 99 12.10 0.55 -16.33
N LEU A 100 11.83 -0.75 -16.41
CA LEU A 100 12.23 -1.63 -17.52
C LEU A 100 11.36 -1.44 -18.78
N GLY A 101 10.35 -0.59 -18.73
CA GLY A 101 9.53 -0.22 -19.88
C GLY A 101 8.29 -1.08 -20.12
N HIS A 102 8.04 -2.11 -19.32
CA HIS A 102 6.83 -2.93 -19.39
C HIS A 102 5.58 -2.10 -19.11
N LYS A 103 4.57 -2.24 -19.97
CA LYS A 103 3.26 -1.61 -19.80
C LYS A 103 2.25 -2.61 -19.24
N TRP A 104 1.43 -2.20 -18.28
CA TRP A 104 0.33 -3.03 -17.77
C TRP A 104 -0.84 -2.20 -17.26
N LYS A 105 -1.99 -2.85 -17.09
CA LYS A 105 -3.18 -2.28 -16.47
C LYS A 105 -3.31 -2.80 -15.04
N SER A 106 -3.57 -1.91 -14.09
CA SER A 106 -3.83 -2.31 -12.70
C SER A 106 -4.83 -1.37 -12.04
N LYS A 107 -5.52 -1.88 -11.01
CA LYS A 107 -6.44 -1.07 -10.22
C LYS A 107 -5.64 -0.13 -9.30
N PRO A 108 -6.02 1.14 -9.17
CA PRO A 108 -5.43 2.06 -8.20
C PRO A 108 -5.25 1.49 -6.81
N ASN A 109 -6.29 0.86 -6.26
CA ASN A 109 -6.22 0.27 -4.93
C ASN A 109 -5.14 -0.83 -4.83
N ALA A 110 -4.97 -1.62 -5.89
CA ALA A 110 -3.95 -2.68 -5.93
C ALA A 110 -2.53 -2.09 -5.93
N ILE A 111 -2.30 -0.98 -6.65
CA ILE A 111 -1.02 -0.27 -6.62
C ILE A 111 -0.73 0.28 -5.23
N LYS A 112 -1.73 0.86 -4.55
CA LYS A 112 -1.60 1.34 -3.17
C LYS A 112 -1.28 0.22 -2.18
N THR A 113 -1.89 -0.95 -2.34
CA THR A 113 -1.58 -2.14 -1.51
C THR A 113 -0.27 -2.82 -1.85
N GLY A 114 0.46 -2.35 -2.88
CA GLY A 114 1.82 -2.81 -3.18
C GLY A 114 1.98 -3.65 -4.45
N THR A 115 0.90 -4.03 -5.14
CA THR A 115 0.98 -4.75 -6.42
C THR A 115 1.80 -3.94 -7.44
N TRP A 116 2.59 -4.64 -8.25
CA TRP A 116 3.49 -4.03 -9.22
C TRP A 116 3.42 -4.69 -10.60
N CYS A 117 4.40 -4.38 -11.46
CA CYS A 117 4.50 -4.90 -12.82
C CYS A 117 4.50 -6.44 -12.82
N PRO A 118 3.54 -7.10 -13.50
CA PRO A 118 3.42 -8.55 -13.50
C PRO A 118 4.60 -9.25 -14.18
N ILE A 119 5.30 -8.56 -15.09
CA ILE A 119 6.48 -9.09 -15.77
C ILE A 119 7.70 -9.01 -14.86
N CYS A 120 7.88 -7.88 -14.16
CA CYS A 120 8.98 -7.75 -13.18
C CYS A 120 8.79 -8.65 -11.95
N SER A 121 7.54 -8.93 -11.57
CA SER A 121 7.23 -9.81 -10.44
C SER A 121 7.26 -11.30 -10.80
N GLN A 122 7.25 -11.65 -12.09
CA GLN A 122 7.53 -13.01 -12.54
C GLN A 122 9.03 -13.25 -12.37
N GLY A 123 9.43 -13.66 -11.16
CA GLY A 123 10.81 -14.04 -10.90
C GLY A 123 11.28 -15.11 -11.88
N ILE A 124 12.49 -14.96 -12.41
CA ILE A 124 13.13 -15.99 -13.21
C ILE A 124 13.76 -16.99 -12.24
N SER A 125 13.61 -18.30 -12.47
CA SER A 125 14.23 -19.30 -11.60
C SER A 125 15.74 -19.09 -11.50
N GLU A 126 16.28 -19.21 -10.29
CA GLU A 126 17.72 -19.09 -10.01
C GLU A 126 18.55 -19.97 -10.95
N ARG A 127 18.07 -21.19 -11.25
CA ARG A 127 18.71 -22.13 -12.18
C ARG A 127 18.90 -21.53 -13.59
N ILE A 128 17.89 -20.81 -14.09
CA ILE A 128 17.95 -20.18 -15.42
C ILE A 128 18.91 -18.99 -15.37
N CYS A 129 18.80 -18.10 -14.38
CA CYS A 129 19.71 -16.97 -14.22
C CYS A 129 21.18 -17.42 -14.14
N ARG A 130 21.47 -18.43 -13.31
CA ARG A 130 22.80 -19.05 -13.20
C ARG A 130 23.32 -19.52 -14.56
N LYS A 131 22.51 -20.26 -15.34
CA LYS A 131 22.94 -20.76 -16.65
C LYS A 131 23.24 -19.66 -17.65
N PHE A 132 22.46 -18.57 -17.64
CA PHE A 132 22.75 -17.40 -18.47
C PHE A 132 24.07 -16.73 -18.07
N PHE A 133 24.31 -16.50 -16.78
CA PHE A 133 25.57 -15.92 -16.31
C PHE A 133 26.78 -16.82 -16.57
N GLU A 134 26.66 -18.13 -16.37
CA GLU A 134 27.71 -19.08 -16.74
C GLU A 134 28.08 -18.99 -18.23
N ALA A 135 27.08 -18.79 -19.11
CA ALA A 135 27.30 -18.64 -20.53
C ALA A 135 27.92 -17.29 -20.91
N ILE A 136 27.47 -16.19 -20.30
CA ILE A 136 27.97 -14.83 -20.56
C ILE A 136 29.41 -14.66 -20.07
N PHE A 137 29.67 -15.00 -18.82
CA PHE A 137 30.98 -14.79 -18.19
C PHE A 137 31.96 -15.92 -18.45
N LYS A 138 31.49 -17.06 -19.00
CA LYS A 138 32.30 -18.27 -19.22
C LYS A 138 32.95 -18.81 -17.93
N VAL A 139 32.33 -18.55 -16.78
CA VAL A 139 32.77 -19.01 -15.45
C VAL A 139 31.64 -19.82 -14.82
N LYS A 140 31.97 -20.81 -13.98
CA LYS A 140 30.97 -21.58 -13.22
C LYS A 140 30.58 -20.86 -11.95
N PHE A 141 29.29 -20.88 -11.63
CA PHE A 141 28.72 -20.31 -10.40
C PHE A 141 28.16 -21.44 -9.52
N PRO A 142 29.02 -22.24 -8.86
CA PRO A 142 28.56 -23.35 -8.03
C PRO A 142 27.82 -22.83 -6.79
N THR A 143 26.78 -23.55 -6.36
CA THR A 143 26.09 -23.25 -5.10
C THR A 143 27.01 -23.57 -3.92
N VAL A 144 27.37 -22.56 -3.12
CA VAL A 144 28.22 -22.72 -1.93
C VAL A 144 27.37 -22.57 -0.68
N LYS A 145 27.33 -23.62 0.14
CA LYS A 145 26.63 -23.64 1.44
C LYS A 145 27.63 -23.45 2.57
N PHE A 146 27.34 -22.51 3.46
CA PHE A 146 28.20 -22.23 4.60
C PHE A 146 27.56 -22.77 5.88
N LYS A 147 28.29 -23.63 6.63
CA LYS A 147 27.77 -24.22 7.87
C LYS A 147 27.38 -23.18 8.93
N TRP A 148 27.96 -21.99 8.86
CA TRP A 148 27.67 -20.88 9.77
C TRP A 148 26.48 -20.01 9.32
N LEU A 149 26.00 -20.17 8.09
CA LEU A 149 24.89 -19.38 7.55
C LEU A 149 23.59 -20.15 7.71
N LEU A 150 22.90 -19.92 8.83
CA LEU A 150 21.67 -20.62 9.19
C LEU A 150 20.48 -19.64 9.16
N ASN A 151 19.30 -20.14 8.76
CA ASN A 151 18.05 -19.40 8.94
C ASN A 151 17.53 -19.52 10.39
N LEU A 152 16.42 -18.86 10.71
CA LEU A 152 15.79 -18.90 12.04
C LEU A 152 15.37 -20.31 12.50
N ASP A 153 15.20 -21.25 11.57
CA ASP A 153 14.83 -22.64 11.83
C ASP A 153 16.05 -23.58 11.90
N GLY A 154 17.28 -23.05 11.83
CA GLY A 154 18.52 -23.84 11.85
C GLY A 154 18.90 -24.51 10.53
N ASN A 155 18.24 -24.17 9.42
CA ASN A 155 18.57 -24.69 8.10
C ASN A 155 19.76 -23.95 7.48
N ILE A 156 20.68 -24.69 6.87
CA ILE A 156 21.83 -24.12 6.14
C ILE A 156 21.37 -23.38 4.89
N MET A 157 21.72 -22.10 4.79
CA MET A 157 21.51 -21.26 3.62
C MET A 157 22.76 -21.22 2.74
N HIS A 158 22.57 -20.88 1.47
CA HIS A 158 23.65 -20.53 0.54
C HIS A 158 23.61 -19.02 0.23
N LEU A 159 24.76 -18.45 -0.12
CA LEU A 159 24.81 -17.07 -0.60
C LEU A 159 24.32 -17.02 -2.05
N ASP A 160 23.27 -16.23 -2.31
CA ASP A 160 22.85 -15.89 -3.67
C ASP A 160 23.74 -14.75 -4.18
N GLY A 161 24.79 -15.13 -4.91
CA GLY A 161 25.69 -14.21 -5.61
C GLY A 161 25.99 -14.76 -7.00
N TYR A 162 25.32 -14.21 -8.00
CA TYR A 162 25.64 -14.35 -9.41
C TYR A 162 25.97 -12.99 -10.01
#